data_AF-E1QHC6-F1
#
_entry.id   AF-E1QHC6-F1
#
_cell.length_a   1.000
_cell.length_b   1.000
_cell.length_c   1.000
_cell.angle_alpha   90.00
_cell.angle_beta   90.00
_cell.angle_gamma   90.00
#
_symmetry.space_group_name_H-M   'P 1'
#
loop_
_entity.id
_entity.type
_entity.pdbx_description
1 polymer ?
#
loop_
_entity_poly.entity_id
_entity_poly.type
_entity_poly.pdbx_seq_one_letter_code
_entity_poly.pdbx_strand_id
1 'polypeptide(L)'
;MLTEPEKLLAAINQRFGTVHAFCAANPELNRTTVYAVLRGRYKGNAGRQLGRIRAALMAAPADGAADLPGLVELEEVIREAACARCPVTRAGICKRCAPLHLQQAQAVLAFLERRRER
;
A
#
# COMPACT_ATOMS: atom_id res chain seq x y z
N MET A 1 -15.66 23.96 7.77
CA MET A 1 -14.42 23.88 6.96
C MET A 1 -13.40 23.09 7.77
N LEU A 2 -12.77 22.07 7.20
CA LEU A 2 -11.72 21.31 7.90
C LEU A 2 -10.45 22.16 8.05
N THR A 3 -9.87 22.13 9.24
CA THR A 3 -8.58 22.75 9.54
C THR A 3 -7.44 22.01 8.82
N GLU A 4 -6.32 22.68 8.64
CA GLU A 4 -5.14 22.09 7.97
C GLU A 4 -4.59 20.82 8.66
N PRO A 5 -4.52 20.74 10.00
CA PRO A 5 -4.19 19.50 10.70
C PRO A 5 -5.19 18.36 10.45
N GLU A 6 -6.49 18.65 10.38
CA GLU A 6 -7.52 17.65 10.12
C GLU A 6 -7.42 17.09 8.69
N LYS A 7 -7.12 17.95 7.71
CA LYS A 7 -6.87 17.52 6.32
C LYS A 7 -5.65 16.58 6.24
N LEU A 8 -4.57 16.91 6.94
CA LEU A 8 -3.37 16.07 7.02
C LEU A 8 -3.66 14.73 7.70
N LEU A 9 -4.42 14.74 8.80
CA LEU A 9 -4.84 13.51 9.48
C LEU A 9 -5.65 12.59 8.55
N ALA A 10 -6.60 13.15 7.81
CA ALA A 10 -7.40 12.40 6.84
C ALA A 10 -6.52 11.76 5.76
N ALA A 11 -5.60 12.53 5.18
CA ALA A 11 -4.69 12.03 4.15
C ALA A 11 -3.71 10.96 4.68
N ILE A 12 -3.22 11.11 5.91
CA ILE A 12 -2.40 10.10 6.59
C ILE A 12 -3.18 8.80 6.76
N ASN A 13 -4.42 8.87 7.26
CA ASN A 13 -5.24 7.67 7.45
C ASN A 13 -5.60 7.02 6.11
N GLN A 14 -5.87 7.81 5.06
CA GLN A 14 -6.14 7.29 3.74
C GLN A 14 -4.93 6.54 3.15
N ARG A 15 -3.72 7.07 3.34
CA ARG A 15 -2.50 6.51 2.71
C ARG A 15 -1.81 5.43 3.54
N PHE A 16 -1.84 5.51 4.87
CA PHE A 16 -1.10 4.62 5.78
C PHE A 16 -2.02 3.82 6.72
N GLY A 17 -3.35 4.03 6.66
CA GLY A 17 -4.33 3.44 7.57
C GLY A 17 -4.35 4.07 8.96
N THR A 18 -3.19 4.34 9.56
CA THR A 18 -3.07 4.98 10.88
C THR A 18 -1.91 5.97 10.95
N VAL A 19 -2.02 6.96 11.83
CA VAL A 19 -0.90 7.87 12.18
C VAL A 19 0.32 7.10 12.72
N HIS A 20 0.08 5.99 13.42
CA HIS A 20 1.17 5.13 13.89
C HIS A 20 1.99 4.54 12.75
N ALA A 21 1.32 3.96 11.75
CA ALA A 21 1.97 3.39 10.56
C ALA A 21 2.73 4.47 9.78
N PHE A 22 2.15 5.67 9.64
CA PHE A 22 2.84 6.81 9.04
C PHE A 22 4.14 7.18 9.78
N CYS A 23 4.13 7.27 11.11
CA CYS A 23 5.35 7.54 11.88
C CYS A 23 6.37 6.39 11.79
N ALA A 24 5.92 5.14 11.64
CA ALA A 24 6.82 4.00 11.45
C ALA A 24 7.54 4.05 10.09
N ALA A 25 6.83 4.48 9.04
CA ALA A 25 7.39 4.67 7.70
C ALA A 25 8.27 5.93 7.56
N ASN A 26 8.16 6.88 8.49
CA ASN A 26 8.88 8.17 8.47
C ASN A 26 9.61 8.40 9.81
N PRO A 27 10.69 7.64 10.10
CA PRO A 27 11.38 7.67 11.39
C PRO A 27 12.07 9.02 11.71
N GLU A 28 12.28 9.87 10.70
CA GLU A 28 12.80 11.23 10.86
C GLU A 28 11.79 12.19 11.53
N LEU A 29 10.52 11.78 11.64
CA LEU A 29 9.48 12.51 12.35
C LEU A 29 9.32 11.99 13.79
N ASN A 30 9.38 12.91 14.75
CA ASN A 30 9.07 12.56 16.14
C ASN A 30 7.55 12.33 16.31
N ARG A 31 7.18 11.09 16.64
CA ARG A 31 5.80 10.65 16.84
C ARG A 31 5.01 11.56 17.80
N THR A 32 5.57 11.92 18.95
CA THR A 32 4.89 12.79 19.95
C THR A 32 4.58 14.16 19.35
N THR A 33 5.51 14.73 18.60
CA THR A 33 5.32 15.98 17.87
C THR A 33 4.22 15.86 16.82
N VAL A 34 4.21 14.78 16.02
CA VAL A 34 3.17 14.54 15.01
C VAL A 34 1.78 14.51 15.65
N TYR A 35 1.59 13.73 16.72
CA TYR A 35 0.29 13.68 17.42
C TYR A 35 -0.11 15.04 18.02
N ALA A 36 0.84 15.79 18.59
CA ALA A 36 0.56 17.10 19.15
C ALA A 36 0.15 18.11 18.07
N VAL A 37 0.78 18.07 16.90
CA VAL A 37 0.49 18.95 15.76
C VAL A 37 -0.87 18.61 15.15
N LEU A 38 -1.14 17.33 14.88
CA LEU A 38 -2.41 16.88 14.30
C LEU A 38 -3.61 17.17 15.22
N ARG A 39 -3.41 17.21 16.56
CA ARG A 39 -4.43 17.57 17.54
C ARG A 39 -4.51 19.08 17.83
N GLY A 40 -3.71 19.91 17.18
CA GLY A 40 -3.66 21.35 17.43
C GLY A 40 -3.14 21.75 18.82
N ARG A 41 -2.42 20.86 19.52
CA ARG A 41 -1.89 21.09 20.88
C ARG A 41 -0.39 21.40 20.91
N TYR A 42 0.26 21.45 19.75
CA TYR A 42 1.69 21.72 19.67
C TYR A 42 1.98 23.20 19.93
N LYS A 43 2.73 23.48 21.01
CA LYS A 43 3.05 24.86 21.45
C LYS A 43 4.22 25.50 20.70
N GLY A 44 4.95 24.73 19.89
CA GLY A 44 6.05 25.23 19.08
C GLY A 44 5.59 25.81 17.74
N ASN A 45 6.52 25.93 16.79
CA ASN A 45 6.19 26.40 15.44
C ASN A 45 5.37 25.33 14.67
N ALA A 46 4.05 25.40 14.80
CA ALA A 46 3.11 24.47 14.19
C ALA A 46 3.19 24.49 12.67
N GLY A 47 3.33 25.67 12.04
CA GLY A 47 3.44 25.79 10.59
C GLY A 47 4.65 25.03 10.02
N ARG A 48 5.80 25.13 10.69
CA ARG A 48 7.01 24.37 10.31
C ARG A 48 6.79 22.87 10.40
N GLN A 49 6.15 22.39 11.47
CA GLN A 49 5.90 20.96 11.64
C GLN A 49 4.84 20.43 10.66
N LEU A 50 3.78 21.19 10.40
CA LEU A 50 2.80 20.87 9.36
C LEU A 50 3.47 20.74 7.99
N GLY A 51 4.40 21.65 7.66
CA GLY A 51 5.21 21.57 6.45
C GLY A 51 6.05 20.29 6.37
N ARG A 52 6.71 19.90 7.47
CA ARG A 52 7.49 18.65 7.53
C ARG A 52 6.63 17.40 7.39
N ILE A 53 5.49 17.36 8.08
CA ILE A 53 4.54 16.24 8.00
C ILE A 53 3.98 16.12 6.58
N ARG A 54 3.65 17.25 5.94
CA ARG A 54 3.22 17.28 4.53
C ARG A 54 4.32 16.77 3.59
N ALA A 55 5.56 17.22 3.77
CA ALA A 55 6.68 16.78 2.96
C ALA A 55 6.89 15.26 3.07
N ALA A 56 6.89 14.72 4.28
CA ALA A 56 6.98 13.28 4.53
C ALA A 56 5.79 12.52 3.92
N LEU A 57 4.57 13.04 4.06
CA LEU A 57 3.38 12.46 3.44
C LEU A 57 3.48 12.40 1.91
N MET A 58 4.19 13.33 1.26
CA MET A 58 4.40 13.35 -0.20
C MET A 58 5.62 12.51 -0.63
N ALA A 59 6.69 12.53 0.16
CA ALA A 59 7.97 11.89 -0.14
C ALA A 59 8.01 10.40 0.22
N ALA A 60 7.22 9.96 1.19
CA ALA A 60 7.11 8.56 1.49
C ALA A 60 6.65 7.80 0.23
N PRO A 61 7.28 6.66 -0.13
CA PRO A 61 6.65 5.73 -1.05
C PRO A 61 5.26 5.40 -0.50
N ALA A 62 4.27 5.22 -1.37
CA ALA A 62 2.90 4.94 -0.97
C ALA A 62 2.79 3.54 -0.35
N ASP A 63 3.39 3.33 0.81
CA ASP A 63 3.29 2.08 1.56
C ASP A 63 1.89 2.02 2.18
N GLY A 64 0.95 1.56 1.36
CA GLY A 64 -0.47 1.45 1.66
C GLY A 64 -1.36 1.34 0.41
N ALA A 65 -0.86 1.73 -0.76
CA ALA A 65 -1.29 1.14 -2.03
C ALA A 65 -0.21 0.14 -2.40
N ALA A 66 -0.31 -1.10 -1.89
CA ALA A 66 0.55 -2.17 -2.38
C ALA A 66 0.50 -2.11 -3.91
N ASP A 67 1.67 -1.93 -4.54
CA ASP A 67 1.73 -1.93 -5.99
C ASP A 67 1.10 -3.25 -6.45
N LEU A 68 0.23 -3.17 -7.45
CA LEU A 68 -0.47 -4.38 -7.87
C LEU A 68 0.60 -5.38 -8.34
N PRO A 69 0.55 -6.65 -7.88
CA PRO A 69 1.51 -7.63 -8.32
C PRO A 69 1.51 -7.69 -9.84
N GLY A 70 2.69 -7.77 -10.43
CA GLY A 70 2.84 -7.79 -11.88
C GLY A 70 2.17 -9.02 -12.49
N LEU A 71 1.85 -8.96 -13.79
CA LEU A 71 1.22 -10.09 -14.49
C LEU A 71 2.02 -11.39 -14.37
N VAL A 72 3.35 -11.29 -14.44
CA VAL A 72 4.27 -12.44 -14.33
C VAL A 72 4.21 -13.05 -12.94
N GLU A 73 4.28 -12.23 -11.90
CA GLU A 73 4.19 -12.67 -10.50
C GLU A 73 2.86 -13.37 -10.21
N LEU A 74 1.75 -12.82 -10.71
CA LEU A 74 0.44 -13.44 -10.60
C LEU A 74 0.36 -14.80 -11.32
N GLU A 75 0.91 -14.91 -12.54
CA GLU A 75 0.97 -16.18 -13.28
C GLU A 75 1.79 -17.23 -12.52
N GLU A 76 2.93 -16.82 -11.96
CA GLU A 76 3.81 -17.70 -11.19
C GLU A 76 3.10 -18.26 -9.96
N VAL A 77 2.48 -17.41 -9.15
CA VAL A 77 1.74 -17.83 -7.94
C VAL A 77 0.57 -18.76 -8.29
N ILE A 78 -0.19 -18.42 -9.33
CA ILE A 78 -1.30 -19.26 -9.80
C ILE A 78 -0.79 -20.63 -10.26
N ARG A 79 0.28 -20.64 -11.05
CA ARG A 79 0.90 -21.86 -11.57
C ARG A 79 1.43 -22.73 -10.44
N GLU A 80 2.12 -22.16 -9.46
CA GLU A 80 2.62 -22.88 -8.29
C GLU A 80 1.48 -23.53 -7.51
N ALA A 81 0.45 -22.75 -7.17
CA ALA A 81 -0.70 -23.25 -6.43
C ALA A 81 -1.46 -24.36 -7.20
N ALA A 82 -1.61 -24.21 -8.51
CA ALA A 82 -2.28 -25.20 -9.36
C ALA A 82 -1.43 -26.48 -9.51
N CYS A 83 -0.14 -26.35 -9.78
CA CYS A 83 0.76 -27.49 -9.97
C CYS A 83 0.96 -28.28 -8.67
N ALA A 84 0.99 -27.63 -7.50
CA ALA A 84 1.08 -28.31 -6.20
C ALA A 84 -0.08 -29.28 -5.93
N ARG A 85 -1.25 -29.05 -6.53
CA ARG A 85 -2.44 -29.91 -6.41
C ARG A 85 -2.72 -30.75 -7.66
N CYS A 86 -1.81 -30.73 -8.64
CA CYS A 86 -2.06 -31.37 -9.92
C CYS A 86 -1.91 -32.90 -9.80
N PRO A 87 -2.95 -33.69 -10.14
CA PRO A 87 -2.88 -35.14 -10.07
C PRO A 87 -1.98 -35.75 -11.15
N VAL A 88 -1.62 -34.98 -12.18
CA VAL A 88 -0.88 -35.43 -13.37
C VAL A 88 0.64 -35.39 -13.14
N THR A 89 1.17 -34.24 -12.71
CA THR A 89 2.62 -34.05 -12.61
C THR A 89 3.21 -34.47 -11.27
N ARG A 90 2.39 -34.57 -10.20
CA ARG A 90 2.68 -35.04 -8.82
C ARG A 90 3.95 -34.51 -8.10
N ALA A 91 4.89 -33.85 -8.78
CA ALA A 91 6.19 -33.46 -8.22
C ALA A 91 6.87 -32.32 -9.01
N GLY A 92 6.14 -31.41 -9.66
CA GLY A 92 6.80 -30.30 -10.34
C GLY A 92 5.91 -29.25 -10.99
N ILE A 93 6.50 -28.06 -11.16
CA ILE A 93 5.95 -26.97 -11.95
C ILE A 93 6.12 -27.31 -13.43
N CYS A 94 5.02 -27.37 -14.19
CA CYS A 94 5.04 -27.66 -15.61
C CYS A 94 4.42 -26.53 -16.43
N LYS A 95 4.70 -26.52 -17.74
CA LYS A 95 4.22 -25.48 -18.67
C LYS A 95 2.95 -25.86 -19.44
N ARG A 96 2.37 -27.04 -19.18
CA ARG A 96 1.23 -27.57 -19.96
C ARG A 96 0.00 -26.66 -19.89
N CYS A 97 -0.26 -26.06 -18.73
CA CYS A 97 -1.40 -25.18 -18.50
C CYS A 97 -1.02 -23.69 -18.50
N ALA A 98 0.20 -23.34 -18.93
CA ALA A 98 0.68 -21.95 -18.88
C ALA A 98 -0.25 -20.93 -19.58
N PRO A 99 -0.85 -21.22 -20.76
CA PRO A 99 -1.80 -20.29 -21.38
C PRO A 99 -3.02 -20.00 -20.50
N LEU A 100 -3.54 -21.01 -19.80
CA LEU A 100 -4.67 -20.87 -18.89
C LEU A 100 -4.29 -20.04 -17.66
N HIS A 101 -3.13 -20.32 -17.04
CA HIS A 101 -2.67 -19.58 -15.87
C HIS A 101 -2.41 -18.10 -16.19
N LEU A 102 -1.87 -17.81 -17.39
CA LEU A 102 -1.73 -16.44 -17.88
C LEU A 102 -3.08 -15.73 -18.00
N GLN A 103 -4.09 -16.38 -18.58
CA GLN A 103 -5.43 -15.82 -18.70
C GLN A 103 -6.06 -15.56 -17.33
N GLN A 104 -5.86 -16.46 -16.37
CA GLN A 104 -6.32 -16.28 -14.98
C GLN A 104 -5.62 -15.09 -14.31
N ALA A 105 -4.31 -14.95 -14.49
CA ALA A 105 -3.54 -13.82 -13.98
C ALA A 105 -4.02 -12.47 -14.54
N GLN A 106 -4.29 -12.41 -15.85
CA GLN A 106 -4.87 -11.22 -16.50
C GLN A 106 -6.22 -10.84 -15.90
N ALA A 107 -7.10 -11.82 -15.67
CA ALA A 107 -8.42 -11.57 -15.08
C ALA A 107 -8.34 -11.02 -13.65
N VAL A 108 -7.41 -11.55 -12.84
CA VAL A 108 -7.15 -11.06 -11.48
C VAL A 108 -6.60 -9.65 -11.50
N LEU A 109 -5.58 -9.38 -12.32
CA LEU A 109 -4.99 -8.04 -12.44
C LEU A 109 -6.03 -7.00 -12.83
N ALA A 110 -6.83 -7.28 -13.87
CA ALA A 110 -7.91 -6.39 -14.29
C ALA A 110 -8.97 -6.17 -13.20
N PHE A 111 -9.26 -7.17 -12.35
CA PHE A 111 -10.14 -7.00 -11.20
C PHE A 111 -9.54 -6.06 -10.14
N LEU A 112 -8.24 -6.22 -9.85
CA LEU A 112 -7.52 -5.40 -8.88
C LEU A 112 -7.41 -3.94 -9.35
N GLU A 113 -7.13 -3.72 -10.64
CA GLU A 113 -7.11 -2.39 -11.27
C GLU A 113 -8.48 -1.71 -11.14
N ARG A 114 -9.57 -2.37 -11.54
CA ARG A 114 -10.94 -1.84 -11.36
C ARG A 114 -11.33 -1.58 -9.90
N ARG A 115 -10.73 -2.30 -8.94
CA ARG A 115 -10.96 -2.07 -7.51
C ARG A 115 -10.18 -0.86 -6.99
N ARG A 116 -9.02 -0.55 -7.57
CA ARG A 116 -8.20 0.61 -7.22
C ARG A 116 -8.80 1.93 -7.73
N GLU A 117 -9.50 1.89 -8.86
CA GLU A 117 -10.15 3.05 -9.48
C GLU A 117 -11.50 3.45 -8.85
N ARG A 118 -12.02 2.65 -7.92
CA ARG A 118 -13.28 2.88 -7.20
C ARG A 118 -13.03 3.42 -5.80
#